data_AF-A0A940B3S6-F1
#
_entry.id   AF-A0A940B3S6-F1
#
_cell.length_a   1.000
_cell.length_b   1.000
_cell.length_c   1.000
_cell.angle_alpha   90.00
_cell.angle_beta   90.00
_cell.angle_gamma   90.00
#
_symmetry.space_group_name_H-M   'P 1'
#
loop_
_entity.id
_entity.type
_entity.pdbx_description
1 polymer ?
#
loop_
_entity_poly.entity_id
_entity_poly.type
_entity_poly.pdbx_seq_one_letter_code
_entity_poly.pdbx_strand_id
1 'polypeptide(L)'
;QEFYAKLSRLMDIARRSLEIKRKVCTKLLNENFYPYTKRYLGNFDSHFSTIGLVGMNEMCLNACWIKENIAGHKGLKFSQEVLDFMREKLKNYQEETGELYNLEATPAESTAYRLAKMDKARWDDIVTAAANDSEKPFYTNSCHLPVNYTTDPFEALEIQDKLQTKFTGGTVFHTFLGEKLPSWQSAAALVKKIAYTFKLPYFTISPTYTICPKCGYSAGEHDACPKCGGKVEVYSRITGYYRPIEHWNDGKKQEFEKRTEYQVSENIVKETFGSSDSGNGGSIGTGLNTKIAPESFVQPTASMSAQCNDKQVYLFTQKTCPNCPKAKEELTGTPYLQVLDAADHMDLARKFGIRSVPTVVVCENDGAYKTYSGLSDIISFKRGLK
;
A
#
# COMPACT_ATOMS: atom_id res chain seq x y z
N GLN A 1 -15.39 19.57 18.18
CA GLN A 1 -16.81 19.15 18.12
C GLN A 1 -17.50 19.70 16.88
N GLU A 2 -17.50 21.02 16.64
CA GLU A 2 -18.11 21.62 15.43
C GLU A 2 -17.58 21.02 14.11
N PHE A 3 -16.27 20.79 14.02
CA PHE A 3 -15.65 20.12 12.88
C PHE A 3 -16.31 18.77 12.56
N TYR A 4 -16.43 17.88 13.56
CA TYR A 4 -17.02 16.56 13.38
C TYR A 4 -18.51 16.61 13.05
N ALA A 5 -19.25 17.60 13.58
CA ALA A 5 -20.65 17.81 13.19
C ALA A 5 -20.78 18.21 11.70
N LYS A 6 -19.91 19.12 11.23
CA LYS A 6 -19.84 19.50 9.81
C LYS A 6 -19.41 18.35 8.92
N LEU A 7 -18.41 17.57 9.34
CA LEU A 7 -17.94 16.38 8.63
C LEU A 7 -19.02 15.32 8.54
N SER A 8 -19.71 15.00 9.64
CA SER A 8 -20.86 14.07 9.64
C SER A 8 -21.90 14.51 8.61
N ARG A 9 -22.30 15.78 8.63
CA ARG A 9 -23.30 16.31 7.70
C ARG A 9 -22.86 16.14 6.24
N LEU A 10 -21.59 16.39 5.92
CA LEU A 10 -21.06 16.20 4.57
C LEU A 10 -21.05 14.72 4.17
N MET A 11 -20.68 13.83 5.09
CA MET A 11 -20.74 12.39 4.84
C MET A 11 -22.18 11.90 4.65
N ASP A 12 -23.16 12.43 5.39
CA ASP A 12 -24.58 12.08 5.24
C ASP A 12 -25.11 12.56 3.88
N ILE A 13 -24.62 13.70 3.37
CA ILE A 13 -24.90 14.17 2.00
C ILE A 13 -24.28 13.23 0.97
N ALA A 14 -23.00 12.87 1.14
CA ALA A 14 -22.29 11.97 0.23
C ALA A 14 -22.98 10.59 0.15
N ARG A 15 -23.36 10.02 1.31
CA ARG A 15 -24.14 8.77 1.39
C ARG A 15 -25.40 8.84 0.53
N ARG A 16 -26.24 9.85 0.76
CA ARG A 16 -27.49 10.03 -0.01
C ARG A 16 -27.23 10.14 -1.51
N SER A 17 -26.19 10.89 -1.91
CA SER A 17 -25.80 11.01 -3.32
C SER A 17 -25.39 9.66 -3.92
N LEU A 18 -24.62 8.86 -3.19
CA LEU A 18 -24.16 7.54 -3.64
C LEU A 18 -25.33 6.56 -3.78
N GLU A 19 -26.26 6.55 -2.81
CA GLU A 19 -27.46 5.71 -2.87
C GLU A 19 -28.38 6.06 -4.03
N ILE A 20 -28.60 7.37 -4.29
CA ILE A 20 -29.38 7.82 -5.45
C ILE A 20 -28.72 7.33 -6.74
N LYS A 21 -27.39 7.49 -6.87
CA LYS A 21 -26.65 7.04 -8.04
C LYS A 21 -26.76 5.52 -8.21
N ARG A 22 -26.60 4.75 -7.14
CA ARG A 22 -26.74 3.28 -7.15
C ARG A 22 -28.12 2.86 -7.63
N LYS A 23 -29.19 3.46 -7.11
CA LYS A 23 -30.58 3.19 -7.55
C LYS A 23 -30.75 3.42 -9.06
N VAL A 24 -30.22 4.52 -9.59
CA VAL A 24 -30.27 4.84 -11.03
C VAL A 24 -29.47 3.81 -11.84
N CYS A 25 -28.23 3.52 -11.45
CA CYS A 25 -27.40 2.53 -12.14
C CYS A 25 -28.03 1.13 -12.14
N THR A 26 -28.58 0.69 -11.01
CA THR A 26 -29.27 -0.61 -10.89
C THR A 26 -30.52 -0.65 -11.76
N LYS A 27 -31.31 0.43 -11.84
CA LYS A 27 -32.46 0.52 -12.75
C LYS A 27 -32.02 0.33 -14.20
N LEU A 28 -31.01 1.06 -14.65
CA LEU A 28 -30.48 0.99 -16.01
C LEU A 28 -29.89 -0.39 -16.34
N LEU A 29 -29.20 -1.02 -15.37
CA LEU A 29 -28.74 -2.41 -15.49
C LEU A 29 -29.90 -3.37 -15.71
N ASN A 30 -30.97 -3.25 -14.93
CA ASN A 30 -32.15 -4.10 -15.01
C ASN A 30 -32.89 -3.93 -16.34
N GLU A 31 -32.94 -2.70 -16.87
CA GLU A 31 -33.48 -2.34 -18.18
C GLU A 31 -32.55 -2.71 -19.36
N ASN A 32 -31.46 -3.46 -19.12
CA ASN A 32 -30.49 -3.93 -20.13
C ASN A 32 -29.68 -2.83 -20.84
N PHE A 33 -29.55 -1.63 -20.26
CA PHE A 33 -28.65 -0.60 -20.80
C PHE A 33 -27.16 -0.91 -20.60
N TYR A 34 -26.83 -1.87 -19.73
CA TYR A 34 -25.46 -2.36 -19.51
C TYR A 34 -25.37 -3.86 -19.79
N PRO A 35 -25.54 -4.31 -21.05
CA PRO A 35 -25.69 -5.73 -21.36
C PRO A 35 -24.46 -6.56 -20.97
N TYR A 36 -23.26 -6.03 -21.20
CA TYR A 36 -22.01 -6.69 -20.78
C TYR A 36 -21.88 -6.76 -19.26
N THR A 37 -22.11 -5.66 -18.56
CA THR A 37 -22.06 -5.61 -17.09
C THR A 37 -23.07 -6.58 -16.48
N LYS A 38 -24.30 -6.63 -16.99
CA LYS A 38 -25.32 -7.57 -16.52
C LYS A 38 -24.91 -9.02 -16.76
N ARG A 39 -24.29 -9.30 -17.92
CA ARG A 39 -23.84 -10.65 -18.28
C ARG A 39 -22.69 -11.17 -17.41
N TYR A 40 -21.78 -10.30 -16.97
CA TYR A 40 -20.56 -10.69 -16.25
C TYR A 40 -20.61 -10.44 -14.73
N LEU A 41 -21.27 -9.36 -14.29
CA LEU A 41 -21.39 -9.01 -12.87
C LEU A 41 -22.77 -9.33 -12.29
N GLY A 42 -23.82 -9.37 -13.11
CA GLY A 42 -25.19 -9.62 -12.67
C GLY A 42 -25.85 -8.43 -11.99
N ASN A 43 -25.26 -7.95 -10.89
CA ASN A 43 -25.74 -6.83 -10.08
C ASN A 43 -24.56 -5.98 -9.52
N PHE A 44 -24.87 -5.02 -8.65
CA PHE A 44 -23.88 -4.13 -8.01
C PHE A 44 -23.73 -4.37 -6.51
N ASP A 45 -24.28 -5.46 -5.96
CA ASP A 45 -24.38 -5.69 -4.51
C ASP A 45 -22.99 -5.84 -3.86
N SER A 46 -22.01 -6.31 -4.62
CA SER A 46 -20.60 -6.45 -4.21
C SER A 46 -19.75 -5.20 -4.43
N HIS A 47 -20.32 -4.10 -4.94
CA HIS A 47 -19.58 -2.87 -5.22
C HIS A 47 -19.67 -1.91 -4.04
N PHE A 48 -18.55 -1.34 -3.64
CA PHE A 48 -18.52 -0.33 -2.59
C PHE A 48 -19.06 1.03 -3.07
N SER A 49 -19.81 1.69 -2.19
CA SER A 49 -20.09 3.12 -2.25
C SER A 49 -18.95 3.87 -1.56
N THR A 50 -18.05 4.44 -2.36
CA THR A 50 -16.83 5.03 -1.85
C THR A 50 -17.01 6.47 -1.39
N ILE A 51 -16.58 6.76 -0.16
CA ILE A 51 -16.39 8.14 0.32
C ILE A 51 -14.88 8.35 0.50
N GLY A 52 -14.36 9.41 -0.10
CA GLY A 52 -12.95 9.76 -0.02
C GLY A 52 -12.70 11.18 0.44
N LEU A 53 -11.43 11.52 0.62
CA LEU A 53 -10.98 12.83 1.10
C LEU A 53 -9.76 13.31 0.33
N VAL A 54 -9.48 14.60 0.42
CA VAL A 54 -8.29 15.26 -0.13
C VAL A 54 -7.90 16.43 0.78
N GLY A 55 -6.61 16.76 0.85
CA GLY A 55 -6.15 17.95 1.56
C GLY A 55 -6.13 17.84 3.07
N MET A 56 -5.89 16.64 3.64
CA MET A 56 -5.79 16.49 5.10
C MET A 56 -4.66 17.34 5.69
N ASN A 57 -3.54 17.48 4.96
CA ASN A 57 -2.45 18.36 5.36
C ASN A 57 -2.90 19.82 5.46
N GLU A 58 -3.54 20.34 4.42
CA GLU A 58 -4.01 21.73 4.40
C GLU A 58 -5.17 21.95 5.38
N MET A 59 -5.99 20.94 5.64
CA MET A 59 -6.98 20.98 6.73
C MET A 59 -6.29 21.22 8.09
N CYS A 60 -5.21 20.49 8.40
CA CYS A 60 -4.46 20.69 9.64
C CYS A 60 -3.82 22.09 9.74
N LEU A 61 -3.31 22.62 8.62
CA LEU A 61 -2.73 23.97 8.56
C LEU A 61 -3.79 25.08 8.75
N ASN A 62 -4.98 24.90 8.16
CA ASN A 62 -6.06 25.88 8.25
C ASN A 62 -6.80 25.82 9.59
N ALA A 63 -6.91 24.65 10.22
CA ALA A 63 -7.57 24.48 11.50
C ALA A 63 -6.87 25.31 12.60
N CYS A 64 -7.57 26.33 13.13
CA CYS A 64 -7.00 27.28 14.09
C CYS A 64 -6.57 26.64 15.43
N TRP A 65 -7.10 25.47 15.76
CA TRP A 65 -6.73 24.69 16.94
C TRP A 65 -5.58 23.70 16.71
N ILE A 66 -5.09 23.56 15.47
CA ILE A 66 -3.98 22.66 15.11
C ILE A 66 -2.78 23.50 14.68
N LYS A 67 -2.92 24.30 13.60
CA LYS A 67 -1.88 25.16 13.00
C LYS A 67 -0.52 24.45 12.83
N GLU A 68 -0.57 23.18 12.46
CA GLU A 68 0.59 22.30 12.28
C GLU A 68 0.31 21.42 11.07
N ASN A 69 1.35 21.06 10.31
CA ASN A 69 1.19 20.15 9.16
C ASN A 69 0.86 18.72 9.64
N ILE A 70 0.52 17.84 8.70
CA ILE A 70 0.12 16.46 9.02
C ILE A 70 1.23 15.60 9.64
N ALA A 71 2.50 15.95 9.45
CA ALA A 71 3.64 15.21 10.01
C ALA A 71 3.88 15.56 11.48
N GLY A 72 3.50 16.78 11.88
CA GLY A 72 3.61 17.24 13.25
C GLY A 72 2.70 16.50 14.23
N HIS A 73 3.05 16.52 15.51
CA HIS A 73 2.38 15.67 16.51
C HIS A 73 0.87 15.95 16.60
N LYS A 74 0.44 17.22 16.61
CA LYS A 74 -1.00 17.54 16.67
C LYS A 74 -1.70 17.21 15.36
N GLY A 75 -1.07 17.52 14.23
CA GLY A 75 -1.62 17.25 12.89
C GLY A 75 -1.80 15.75 12.64
N LEU A 76 -0.80 14.94 12.97
CA LEU A 76 -0.84 13.48 12.83
C LEU A 76 -1.90 12.86 13.73
N LYS A 77 -1.97 13.29 15.01
CA LYS A 77 -2.97 12.78 15.94
C LYS A 77 -4.38 13.10 15.46
N PHE A 78 -4.65 14.36 15.09
CA PHE A 78 -5.97 14.75 14.64
C PHE A 78 -6.36 14.07 13.32
N SER A 79 -5.43 13.92 12.39
CA SER A 79 -5.69 13.21 11.13
C SER A 79 -6.11 11.76 11.36
N GLN A 80 -5.49 11.07 12.33
CA GLN A 80 -5.90 9.72 12.74
C GLN A 80 -7.32 9.71 13.32
N GLU A 81 -7.65 10.66 14.19
CA GLU A 81 -9.00 10.80 14.77
C GLU A 81 -10.07 11.06 13.68
N VAL A 82 -9.76 11.89 12.68
CA VAL A 82 -10.65 12.14 11.54
C VAL A 82 -10.88 10.87 10.73
N LEU A 83 -9.82 10.12 10.41
CA LEU A 83 -9.94 8.87 9.66
C LEU A 83 -10.77 7.83 10.45
N ASP A 84 -10.52 7.68 11.75
CA ASP A 84 -11.28 6.74 12.59
C ASP A 84 -12.76 7.15 12.71
N PHE A 85 -13.04 8.44 12.86
CA PHE A 85 -14.41 8.96 12.83
C PHE A 85 -15.12 8.64 11.51
N MET A 86 -14.46 8.88 10.37
CA MET A 86 -15.03 8.58 9.07
C MET A 86 -15.31 7.07 8.92
N ARG A 87 -14.38 6.21 9.32
CA ARG A 87 -14.57 4.75 9.27
C ARG A 87 -15.76 4.29 10.09
N GLU A 88 -15.91 4.76 11.31
CA GLU A 88 -17.03 4.39 12.17
C GLU A 88 -18.36 4.84 11.55
N LYS A 89 -18.40 6.06 10.98
CA LYS A 89 -19.58 6.56 10.30
C LYS A 89 -19.95 5.72 9.07
N LEU A 90 -18.97 5.28 8.28
CA LEU A 90 -19.19 4.37 7.16
C LEU A 90 -19.71 3.00 7.62
N LYS A 91 -19.17 2.46 8.71
CA LYS A 91 -19.65 1.21 9.30
C LYS A 91 -21.13 1.32 9.68
N ASN A 92 -21.52 2.40 10.34
CA ASN A 92 -22.94 2.66 10.67
C ASN A 92 -23.81 2.73 9.42
N TYR A 93 -23.34 3.36 8.33
CA TYR A 93 -24.09 3.34 7.08
C TYR A 93 -24.29 1.94 6.51
N GLN A 94 -23.29 1.07 6.59
CA GLN A 94 -23.44 -0.32 6.15
C GLN A 94 -24.49 -1.06 6.99
N GLU A 95 -24.46 -0.89 8.32
CA GLU A 95 -25.43 -1.50 9.23
C GLU A 95 -26.86 -0.99 9.00
N GLU A 96 -27.03 0.31 8.76
CA GLU A 96 -28.33 0.95 8.52
C GLU A 96 -28.96 0.57 7.16
N THR A 97 -28.13 0.42 6.12
CA THR A 97 -28.61 0.34 4.73
C THR A 97 -28.43 -1.02 4.08
N GLY A 98 -27.55 -1.87 4.63
CA GLY A 98 -27.13 -3.13 4.01
C GLY A 98 -26.17 -2.97 2.82
N GLU A 99 -25.84 -1.74 2.42
CA GLU A 99 -24.93 -1.46 1.31
C GLU A 99 -23.47 -1.42 1.77
N LEU A 100 -22.54 -1.78 0.89
CA LEU A 100 -21.11 -1.73 1.17
C LEU A 100 -20.58 -0.29 1.04
N TYR A 101 -19.79 0.16 2.01
CA TYR A 101 -19.12 1.47 2.02
C TYR A 101 -17.64 1.33 2.37
N ASN A 102 -16.78 2.11 1.73
CA ASN A 102 -15.37 2.15 2.06
C ASN A 102 -14.80 3.58 2.07
N LEU A 103 -13.71 3.73 2.82
CA LEU A 103 -12.94 4.96 2.88
C LEU A 103 -11.77 4.86 1.90
N GLU A 104 -11.68 5.79 0.97
CA GLU A 104 -10.61 5.81 -0.05
C GLU A 104 -9.73 7.06 0.05
N ALA A 105 -8.42 6.84 -0.09
CA ALA A 105 -7.47 7.89 -0.36
C ALA A 105 -7.60 8.27 -1.84
N THR A 106 -8.54 9.17 -2.12
CA THR A 106 -8.86 9.60 -3.48
C THR A 106 -7.60 10.10 -4.20
N PRO A 107 -7.28 9.59 -5.41
CA PRO A 107 -6.15 10.09 -6.22
C PRO A 107 -6.25 11.57 -6.61
N ALA A 108 -7.48 12.11 -6.60
CA ALA A 108 -7.82 13.52 -6.73
C ALA A 108 -7.09 14.31 -7.83
N GLU A 109 -6.74 13.67 -8.96
CA GLU A 109 -5.89 14.25 -10.01
C GLU A 109 -6.30 15.66 -10.43
N SER A 110 -7.58 15.83 -10.77
CA SER A 110 -8.14 17.15 -11.12
C SER A 110 -8.83 17.82 -9.93
N THR A 111 -9.34 17.03 -8.98
CA THR A 111 -10.13 17.52 -7.84
C THR A 111 -9.27 18.33 -6.88
N ALA A 112 -8.03 17.91 -6.61
CA ALA A 112 -7.11 18.61 -5.70
C ALA A 112 -6.84 20.05 -6.16
N TYR A 113 -6.56 20.23 -7.46
CA TYR A 113 -6.38 21.55 -8.07
C TYR A 113 -7.68 22.35 -8.09
N ARG A 114 -8.77 21.73 -8.55
CA ARG A 114 -10.07 22.40 -8.71
C ARG A 114 -10.61 22.94 -7.38
N LEU A 115 -10.55 22.14 -6.31
CA LEU A 115 -11.04 22.57 -4.99
C LEU A 115 -10.16 23.69 -4.43
N ALA A 116 -8.84 23.54 -4.47
CA ALA A 116 -7.93 24.58 -3.97
C ALA A 116 -8.12 25.92 -4.71
N LYS A 117 -8.31 25.89 -6.04
CA LYS A 117 -8.61 27.10 -6.82
C LYS A 117 -9.94 27.74 -6.44
N MET A 118 -11.00 26.94 -6.22
CA MET A 118 -12.31 27.45 -5.81
C MET A 118 -12.25 28.06 -4.40
N ASP A 119 -11.52 27.41 -3.50
CA ASP A 119 -11.39 27.88 -2.12
C ASP A 119 -10.57 29.16 -2.05
N LYS A 120 -9.46 29.26 -2.80
CA LYS A 120 -8.68 30.51 -2.95
C LYS A 120 -9.50 31.68 -3.50
N ALA A 121 -10.49 31.42 -4.35
CA ALA A 121 -11.37 32.47 -4.87
C ALA A 121 -12.44 32.93 -3.86
N ARG A 122 -12.66 32.16 -2.78
CA ARG A 122 -13.68 32.44 -1.76
C ARG A 122 -13.07 32.95 -0.45
N TRP A 123 -11.86 32.50 -0.12
CA TRP A 123 -11.18 32.80 1.14
C TRP A 123 -9.74 33.20 0.85
N ASP A 124 -9.44 34.49 1.04
CA ASP A 124 -8.12 35.05 0.71
C ASP A 124 -6.99 34.44 1.57
N ASP A 125 -7.31 34.09 2.82
CA ASP A 125 -6.37 33.57 3.82
C ASP A 125 -6.25 32.04 3.83
N ILE A 126 -6.94 31.33 2.92
CA ILE A 126 -6.87 29.86 2.86
C ILE A 126 -5.46 29.39 2.51
N VAL A 127 -4.92 28.50 3.34
CA VAL A 127 -3.64 27.85 3.09
C VAL A 127 -3.85 26.69 2.13
N THR A 128 -3.09 26.68 1.04
CA THR A 128 -3.00 25.56 0.08
C THR A 128 -1.56 25.04 0.05
N ALA A 129 -1.26 24.02 -0.74
CA ALA A 129 0.13 23.55 -0.91
C ALA A 129 1.00 24.49 -1.78
N ALA A 130 0.41 25.49 -2.43
CA ALA A 130 1.15 26.56 -3.10
C ALA A 130 1.84 27.47 -2.04
N ALA A 131 3.09 27.86 -2.30
CA ALA A 131 3.89 28.66 -1.37
C ALA A 131 3.53 30.15 -1.42
N ASN A 132 2.99 30.61 -2.55
CA ASN A 132 2.60 31.99 -2.79
C ASN A 132 1.54 32.05 -3.90
N ASP A 133 0.97 33.24 -4.13
CA ASP A 133 -0.14 33.42 -5.08
C ASP A 133 0.28 33.36 -6.56
N SER A 134 1.58 33.32 -6.86
CA SER A 134 2.07 33.11 -8.23
C SER A 134 2.04 31.64 -8.65
N GLU A 135 2.12 30.73 -7.67
CA GLU A 135 2.03 29.29 -7.87
C GLU A 135 0.58 28.83 -8.08
N LYS A 136 0.41 27.70 -8.76
CA LYS A 136 -0.92 27.12 -8.98
C LYS A 136 -1.40 26.43 -7.69
N PRO A 137 -2.56 26.82 -7.12
CA PRO A 137 -3.00 26.27 -5.83
C PRO A 137 -3.44 24.82 -5.98
N PHE A 138 -2.98 23.94 -5.11
CA PHE A 138 -3.43 22.55 -5.04
C PHE A 138 -3.52 22.08 -3.59
N TYR A 139 -4.30 21.03 -3.36
CA TYR A 139 -4.30 20.30 -2.10
C TYR A 139 -3.43 19.05 -2.19
N THR A 140 -2.76 18.72 -1.10
CA THR A 140 -1.99 17.48 -0.97
C THR A 140 -2.95 16.30 -1.07
N ASN A 141 -2.54 15.28 -1.82
CA ASN A 141 -3.42 14.15 -2.13
C ASN A 141 -3.85 13.42 -0.84
N SER A 142 -5.17 13.24 -0.66
CA SER A 142 -5.70 12.48 0.48
C SER A 142 -5.13 12.91 1.84
N CYS A 143 -4.39 12.02 2.50
CA CYS A 143 -3.64 12.27 3.73
C CYS A 143 -2.12 12.03 3.53
N HIS A 144 -1.62 12.26 2.33
CA HIS A 144 -0.18 12.21 2.06
C HIS A 144 0.53 13.31 2.84
N LEU A 145 1.83 13.12 3.06
CA LEU A 145 2.71 14.18 3.56
C LEU A 145 2.83 15.28 2.50
N PRO A 146 3.18 16.52 2.89
CA PRO A 146 3.63 17.53 1.95
C PRO A 146 4.68 16.94 1.00
N VAL A 147 4.57 17.23 -0.29
CA VAL A 147 5.43 16.62 -1.32
C VAL A 147 6.91 16.94 -1.18
N ASN A 148 7.25 17.93 -0.36
CA ASN A 148 8.61 18.36 -0.03
C ASN A 148 9.01 18.07 1.43
N TYR A 149 8.33 17.14 2.11
CA TYR A 149 8.50 16.93 3.55
C TYR A 149 9.89 16.38 3.94
N THR A 150 10.34 15.29 3.31
CA THR A 150 11.61 14.63 3.62
C THR A 150 12.16 13.93 2.38
N THR A 151 13.49 13.72 2.36
CA THR A 151 14.16 12.85 1.38
C THR A 151 14.26 11.41 1.87
N ASP A 152 14.00 11.12 3.15
CA ASP A 152 14.08 9.77 3.70
C ASP A 152 12.73 9.03 3.53
N PRO A 153 12.67 7.97 2.68
CA PRO A 153 11.43 7.22 2.51
C PRO A 153 10.99 6.52 3.79
N PHE A 154 11.90 6.15 4.70
CA PHE A 154 11.55 5.43 5.94
C PHE A 154 10.92 6.35 6.97
N GLU A 155 11.43 7.58 7.12
CA GLU A 155 10.77 8.62 7.92
C GLU A 155 9.34 8.88 7.43
N ALA A 156 9.17 9.01 6.10
CA ALA A 156 7.85 9.21 5.52
C ALA A 156 6.92 8.01 5.76
N LEU A 157 7.44 6.78 5.62
CA LEU A 157 6.69 5.54 5.85
C LEU A 157 6.26 5.40 7.32
N GLU A 158 7.08 5.76 8.30
CA GLU A 158 6.71 5.70 9.72
C GLU A 158 5.47 6.55 10.08
N ILE A 159 5.31 7.68 9.37
CA ILE A 159 4.15 8.55 9.55
C ILE A 159 2.98 8.04 8.70
N GLN A 160 3.22 7.74 7.43
CA GLN A 160 2.18 7.32 6.49
C GLN A 160 1.56 5.97 6.86
N ASP A 161 2.31 5.05 7.47
CA ASP A 161 1.78 3.75 7.91
C ASP A 161 0.62 3.90 8.89
N LYS A 162 0.70 4.87 9.80
CA LYS A 162 -0.33 5.16 10.80
C LYS A 162 -1.62 5.72 10.19
N LEU A 163 -1.53 6.33 9.01
CA LEU A 163 -2.65 6.96 8.31
C LEU A 163 -3.24 6.03 7.25
N GLN A 164 -2.40 5.49 6.38
CA GLN A 164 -2.84 4.72 5.22
C GLN A 164 -3.49 3.38 5.59
N THR A 165 -3.07 2.77 6.70
CA THR A 165 -3.70 1.54 7.23
C THR A 165 -5.12 1.74 7.75
N LYS A 166 -5.59 2.99 7.89
CA LYS A 166 -6.97 3.31 8.27
C LYS A 166 -7.93 3.30 7.08
N PHE A 167 -7.45 3.36 5.84
CA PHE A 167 -8.33 3.25 4.68
C PHE A 167 -8.81 1.81 4.52
N THR A 168 -10.11 1.66 4.22
CA THR A 168 -10.73 0.36 3.94
C THR A 168 -10.94 0.12 2.45
N GLY A 169 -10.70 1.15 1.63
CA GLY A 169 -10.68 1.10 0.17
C GLY A 169 -9.26 1.32 -0.38
N GLY A 170 -9.17 2.01 -1.52
CA GLY A 170 -7.90 2.30 -2.16
C GLY A 170 -7.02 3.24 -1.33
N THR A 171 -5.75 2.87 -1.18
CA THR A 171 -4.68 3.73 -0.66
C THR A 171 -3.37 3.34 -1.33
N VAL A 172 -2.42 4.26 -1.42
CA VAL A 172 -1.09 4.01 -1.96
C VAL A 172 -0.06 4.95 -1.33
N PHE A 173 1.09 4.40 -0.97
CA PHE A 173 2.29 5.20 -0.72
C PHE A 173 3.18 5.22 -1.97
N HIS A 174 3.48 6.41 -2.49
CA HIS A 174 4.40 6.54 -3.61
C HIS A 174 5.81 6.79 -3.12
N THR A 175 6.69 5.81 -3.30
CA THR A 175 8.13 6.03 -3.20
C THR A 175 8.60 6.68 -4.50
N PHE A 176 8.39 7.99 -4.64
CA PHE A 176 8.88 8.77 -5.77
C PHE A 176 10.40 8.86 -5.72
N LEU A 177 11.06 8.30 -6.74
CA LEU A 177 12.52 8.30 -6.88
C LEU A 177 12.91 9.19 -8.06
N GLY A 178 14.07 9.83 -7.99
CA GLY A 178 14.56 10.64 -9.12
C GLY A 178 14.91 9.82 -10.33
N GLU A 179 15.73 8.81 -10.14
CA GLU A 179 16.03 7.86 -11.20
C GLU A 179 15.79 6.43 -10.74
N LYS A 180 15.93 5.50 -11.69
CA LYS A 180 15.84 4.07 -11.38
C LYS A 180 16.92 3.69 -10.37
N LEU A 181 16.59 2.75 -9.48
CA LEU A 181 17.57 2.16 -8.58
C LEU A 181 18.71 1.49 -9.36
N PRO A 182 19.93 1.43 -8.80
CA PRO A 182 21.13 0.98 -9.52
C PRO A 182 21.04 -0.49 -9.95
N SER A 183 20.25 -1.31 -9.25
CA SER A 183 20.09 -2.73 -9.57
C SER A 183 18.71 -3.26 -9.15
N TRP A 184 18.30 -4.39 -9.76
CA TRP A 184 17.07 -5.07 -9.36
C TRP A 184 17.15 -5.60 -7.91
N GLN A 185 18.35 -5.93 -7.43
CA GLN A 185 18.60 -6.31 -6.03
C GLN A 185 18.31 -5.14 -5.08
N SER A 186 18.65 -3.91 -5.47
CA SER A 186 18.34 -2.70 -4.68
C SER A 186 16.84 -2.47 -4.59
N ALA A 187 16.12 -2.64 -5.71
CA ALA A 187 14.67 -2.60 -5.73
C ALA A 187 14.04 -3.70 -4.86
N ALA A 188 14.53 -4.94 -4.97
CA ALA A 188 14.06 -6.06 -4.16
C ALA A 188 14.34 -5.86 -2.66
N ALA A 189 15.51 -5.32 -2.29
CA ALA A 189 15.87 -4.99 -0.92
C ALA A 189 14.90 -3.95 -0.35
N LEU A 190 14.64 -2.87 -1.09
CA LEU A 190 13.72 -1.82 -0.67
C LEU A 190 12.30 -2.36 -0.50
N VAL A 191 11.77 -3.08 -1.48
CA VAL A 191 10.44 -3.71 -1.41
C VAL A 191 10.35 -4.62 -0.18
N LYS A 192 11.37 -5.45 0.07
CA LYS A 192 11.42 -6.33 1.23
C LYS A 192 11.45 -5.53 2.53
N LYS A 193 12.32 -4.53 2.66
CA LYS A 193 12.39 -3.69 3.87
C LYS A 193 11.05 -3.02 4.15
N ILE A 194 10.39 -2.44 3.14
CA ILE A 194 9.08 -1.81 3.31
C ILE A 194 8.03 -2.85 3.73
N ALA A 195 7.90 -3.96 3.00
CA ALA A 195 6.84 -4.95 3.21
C ALA A 195 6.97 -5.71 4.55
N TYR A 196 8.18 -5.88 5.08
CA TYR A 196 8.41 -6.56 6.35
C TYR A 196 8.39 -5.62 7.56
N THR A 197 8.60 -4.31 7.37
CA THR A 197 8.63 -3.33 8.47
C THR A 197 7.29 -2.62 8.66
N PHE A 198 6.54 -2.37 7.58
CA PHE A 198 5.31 -1.58 7.63
C PHE A 198 4.08 -2.40 7.22
N LYS A 199 2.90 -1.87 7.55
CA LYS A 199 1.60 -2.52 7.36
C LYS A 199 0.80 -1.92 6.20
N LEU A 200 1.30 -0.87 5.53
CA LEU A 200 0.62 -0.25 4.38
C LEU A 200 0.24 -1.31 3.34
N PRO A 201 -1.01 -1.30 2.86
CA PRO A 201 -1.49 -2.35 1.96
C PRO A 201 -0.93 -2.22 0.54
N TYR A 202 -0.50 -1.02 0.14
CA TYR A 202 0.01 -0.76 -1.19
C TYR A 202 1.04 0.36 -1.20
N PHE A 203 2.18 0.09 -1.83
CA PHE A 203 3.22 1.06 -2.11
C PHE A 203 3.79 0.85 -3.52
N THR A 204 4.44 1.88 -4.06
CA THR A 204 5.02 1.85 -5.40
C THR A 204 6.45 2.34 -5.39
N ILE A 205 7.30 1.75 -6.23
CA ILE A 205 8.61 2.30 -6.58
C ILE A 205 8.44 3.09 -7.88
N SER A 206 8.61 4.41 -7.81
CA SER A 206 8.19 5.33 -8.89
C SER A 206 9.35 6.23 -9.35
N PRO A 207 10.28 5.72 -10.16
CA PRO A 207 11.34 6.53 -10.75
C PRO A 207 10.83 7.48 -11.84
N THR A 208 11.45 8.65 -11.95
CA THR A 208 11.30 9.53 -13.11
C THR A 208 12.24 9.05 -14.24
N TYR A 209 11.77 9.13 -15.49
CA TYR A 209 12.57 8.77 -16.65
C TYR A 209 12.20 9.59 -17.88
N THR A 210 13.09 9.62 -18.85
CA THR A 210 12.96 10.43 -20.06
C THR A 210 12.96 9.53 -21.31
N ILE A 211 12.05 9.78 -22.25
CA ILE A 211 11.96 9.07 -23.52
C ILE A 211 12.31 10.02 -24.68
N CYS A 212 13.30 9.64 -25.47
CA CYS A 212 13.58 10.25 -26.76
C CYS A 212 12.94 9.43 -27.89
N PRO A 213 12.17 10.04 -28.81
CA PRO A 213 11.59 9.33 -29.95
C PRO A 213 12.63 8.66 -30.87
N LYS A 214 13.87 9.17 -30.89
CA LYS A 214 14.97 8.63 -31.71
C LYS A 214 15.85 7.65 -30.95
N CYS A 215 16.21 7.97 -29.70
CA CYS A 215 17.24 7.23 -28.95
C CYS A 215 16.69 6.33 -27.82
N GLY A 216 15.38 6.39 -27.57
CA GLY A 216 14.69 5.60 -26.56
C GLY A 216 14.87 6.11 -25.13
N TYR A 217 14.87 5.18 -24.19
CA TYR A 217 14.86 5.42 -22.74
C TYR A 217 16.17 6.03 -22.21
N SER A 218 16.03 6.97 -21.28
CA SER A 218 17.09 7.53 -20.42
C SER A 218 16.59 7.59 -18.97
N ALA A 219 17.43 7.21 -18.01
CA ALA A 219 17.07 7.28 -16.59
C ALA A 219 17.08 8.74 -16.10
N GLY A 220 16.17 9.09 -15.21
CA GLY A 220 16.05 10.44 -14.66
C GLY A 220 15.38 11.44 -15.61
N GLU A 221 15.26 12.66 -15.12
CA GLU A 221 14.71 13.81 -15.84
C GLU A 221 15.80 14.51 -16.67
N HIS A 222 15.53 14.74 -17.95
CA HIS A 222 16.41 15.49 -18.85
C HIS A 222 15.59 16.45 -19.70
N ASP A 223 16.06 17.69 -19.85
CA ASP A 223 15.43 18.69 -20.73
C ASP A 223 15.62 18.38 -22.23
N ALA A 224 16.70 17.67 -22.57
CA ALA A 224 17.04 17.25 -23.93
C ALA A 224 17.67 15.85 -23.91
N CYS A 225 17.61 15.16 -25.06
CA CYS A 225 18.16 13.80 -25.13
C CYS A 225 19.67 13.82 -24.89
N PRO A 226 20.20 13.09 -23.90
CA PRO A 226 21.64 13.09 -23.60
C PRO A 226 22.50 12.49 -24.72
N LYS A 227 21.88 11.77 -25.67
CA LYS A 227 22.57 11.13 -26.81
C LYS A 227 22.56 11.98 -28.09
N CYS A 228 21.49 12.73 -28.35
CA CYS A 228 21.32 13.45 -29.63
C CYS A 228 20.89 14.92 -29.50
N GLY A 229 20.67 15.44 -28.29
CA GLY A 229 20.23 16.81 -28.04
C GLY A 229 18.79 17.14 -28.48
N GLY A 230 18.03 16.16 -28.99
CA GLY A 230 16.66 16.37 -29.45
C GLY A 230 15.62 16.50 -28.33
N LYS A 231 14.41 16.94 -28.68
CA LYS A 231 13.25 17.00 -27.76
C LYS A 231 12.95 15.63 -27.16
N VAL A 232 12.55 15.62 -25.90
CA VAL A 232 12.22 14.44 -25.11
C VAL A 232 10.89 14.60 -24.38
N GLU A 233 10.37 13.48 -23.89
CA GLU A 233 9.22 13.44 -23.00
C GLU A 233 9.67 12.91 -21.63
N VAL A 234 9.45 13.68 -20.57
CA VAL A 234 9.70 13.23 -19.19
C VAL A 234 8.43 12.54 -18.67
N TYR A 235 8.58 11.30 -18.23
CA TYR A 235 7.52 10.49 -17.64
C TYR A 235 7.77 10.35 -16.15
N SER A 236 6.72 10.60 -15.38
CA SER A 236 6.67 10.26 -13.97
C SER A 236 5.30 9.68 -13.63
N ARG A 237 5.13 9.15 -12.42
CA ARG A 237 3.83 8.71 -11.92
C ARG A 237 3.08 9.92 -11.38
N ILE A 238 1.89 10.18 -11.93
CA ILE A 238 1.05 11.31 -11.49
C ILE A 238 0.41 11.01 -10.13
N THR A 239 -0.38 9.95 -10.07
CA THR A 239 -1.14 9.48 -8.89
C THR A 239 -1.32 7.98 -8.98
N GLY A 240 -1.76 7.44 -10.11
CA GLY A 240 -1.98 5.99 -10.29
C GLY A 240 -1.11 5.37 -11.36
N TYR A 241 -0.69 6.14 -12.37
CA TYR A 241 -0.07 5.64 -13.60
C TYR A 241 0.98 6.60 -14.15
N TYR A 242 1.79 6.12 -15.11
CA TYR A 242 2.80 6.93 -15.78
C TYR A 242 2.21 7.71 -16.95
N ARG A 243 2.58 8.99 -17.04
CA ARG A 243 2.16 9.87 -18.13
C ARG A 243 3.22 10.96 -18.34
N PRO A 244 3.43 11.46 -19.58
CA PRO A 244 4.28 12.62 -19.81
C PRO A 244 3.84 13.82 -18.98
N ILE A 245 4.80 14.47 -18.30
CA ILE A 245 4.53 15.64 -17.44
C ILE A 245 3.90 16.79 -18.24
N GLU A 246 4.27 16.95 -19.51
CA GLU A 246 3.71 17.96 -20.42
C GLU A 246 2.16 17.88 -20.47
N HIS A 247 1.58 16.69 -20.28
CA HIS A 247 0.14 16.44 -20.35
C HIS A 247 -0.58 16.46 -18.99
N TRP A 248 0.12 16.82 -17.90
CA TRP A 248 -0.49 16.94 -16.59
C TRP A 248 -1.25 18.26 -16.47
N ASN A 249 -2.25 18.32 -15.58
CA ASN A 249 -2.91 19.58 -15.27
C ASN A 249 -2.01 20.50 -14.45
N ASP A 250 -2.31 21.80 -14.44
CA ASP A 250 -1.53 22.84 -13.77
C ASP A 250 -1.19 22.52 -12.31
N GLY A 251 -2.16 22.05 -11.52
CA GLY A 251 -1.92 21.71 -10.12
C GLY A 251 -1.01 20.51 -9.94
N LYS A 252 -1.08 19.51 -10.83
CA LYS A 252 -0.19 18.35 -10.81
C LYS A 252 1.22 18.67 -11.31
N LYS A 253 1.37 19.62 -12.25
CA LYS A 253 2.67 20.17 -12.63
C LYS A 253 3.30 20.90 -11.45
N GLN A 254 2.54 21.76 -10.77
CA GLN A 254 3.01 22.44 -9.56
C GLN A 254 3.38 21.47 -8.45
N GLU A 255 2.59 20.41 -8.24
CA GLU A 255 2.92 19.34 -7.28
C GLU A 255 4.25 18.65 -7.63
N PHE A 256 4.48 18.35 -8.91
CA PHE A 256 5.72 17.73 -9.38
C PHE A 256 6.93 18.64 -9.17
N GLU A 257 6.84 19.91 -9.57
CA GLU A 257 7.91 20.91 -9.40
C GLU A 257 8.35 21.08 -7.94
N LYS A 258 7.41 20.93 -7.00
CA LYS A 258 7.69 21.05 -5.57
C LYS A 258 8.09 19.73 -4.92
N ARG A 259 8.06 18.63 -5.65
CA ARG A 259 8.26 17.31 -5.08
C ARG A 259 9.73 17.13 -4.72
N THR A 260 9.98 16.75 -3.48
CA THR A 260 11.26 16.21 -3.05
C THR A 260 11.25 14.70 -3.27
N GLU A 261 12.18 14.20 -4.07
CA GLU A 261 12.30 12.78 -4.36
C GLU A 261 13.05 12.06 -3.24
N TYR A 262 12.64 10.82 -2.98
CA TYR A 262 13.26 10.00 -1.93
C TYR A 262 14.62 9.50 -2.37
N GLN A 263 15.56 9.54 -1.43
CA GLN A 263 16.92 9.04 -1.58
C GLN A 263 17.04 7.70 -0.87
N VAL A 264 17.28 6.64 -1.63
CA VAL A 264 17.43 5.28 -1.10
C VAL A 264 18.91 4.98 -0.94
N SER A 265 19.34 4.70 0.29
CA SER A 265 20.73 4.35 0.60
C SER A 265 21.18 3.10 -0.18
N GLU A 266 22.36 3.17 -0.80
CA GLU A 266 23.00 2.02 -1.47
C GLU A 266 23.26 0.84 -0.51
N ASN A 267 23.40 1.13 0.79
CA ASN A 267 23.64 0.10 1.80
C ASN A 267 22.40 -0.75 2.11
N ILE A 268 21.22 -0.42 1.58
CA ILE A 268 19.99 -1.18 1.81
C ILE A 268 20.12 -2.65 1.38
N VAL A 269 20.93 -2.92 0.36
CA VAL A 269 21.20 -4.29 -0.10
C VAL A 269 22.00 -5.06 0.95
N LYS A 270 23.05 -4.45 1.51
CA LYS A 270 23.90 -5.07 2.54
C LYS A 270 23.11 -5.33 3.83
N GLU A 271 22.28 -4.37 4.24
CA GLU A 271 21.40 -4.51 5.40
C GLU A 271 20.36 -5.62 5.24
N THR A 272 19.83 -5.81 4.02
CA THR A 272 18.67 -6.67 3.77
C THR A 272 19.04 -8.12 3.41
N PHE A 273 20.17 -8.32 2.74
CA PHE A 273 20.62 -9.64 2.27
C PHE A 273 21.87 -10.17 2.97
N GLY A 274 22.56 -9.34 3.77
CA GLY A 274 23.85 -9.67 4.38
C GLY A 274 24.98 -9.59 3.34
N SER A 275 26.15 -9.12 3.76
CA SER A 275 27.34 -9.08 2.89
C SER A 275 27.74 -10.48 2.45
N SER A 276 27.66 -10.77 1.15
CA SER A 276 28.50 -11.80 0.52
C SER A 276 29.80 -11.14 0.06
N ASP A 277 30.70 -10.81 1.00
CA ASP A 277 32.11 -10.68 0.67
C ASP A 277 32.99 -10.61 1.92
N SER A 278 33.96 -11.51 1.95
CA SER A 278 35.11 -11.53 2.85
C SER A 278 36.12 -10.46 2.37
N GLY A 279 36.45 -9.46 3.20
CA GLY A 279 37.54 -8.54 2.85
C GLY A 279 37.63 -7.23 3.65
N ASN A 280 38.44 -7.28 4.71
CA ASN A 280 39.21 -6.22 5.40
C ASN A 280 38.92 -4.70 5.19
N GLY A 281 38.68 -4.02 6.31
CA GLY A 281 39.43 -2.81 6.71
C GLY A 281 38.77 -1.42 6.57
N GLY A 282 38.62 -0.70 7.70
CA GLY A 282 38.59 0.77 7.74
C GLY A 282 37.41 1.40 8.49
N SER A 283 37.70 2.14 9.56
CA SER A 283 36.77 2.73 10.54
C SER A 283 36.43 4.23 10.31
N ILE A 284 35.43 4.71 11.08
CA ILE A 284 34.96 6.10 11.37
C ILE A 284 33.79 6.58 10.48
N GLY A 285 32.64 7.10 10.95
CA GLY A 285 32.12 7.38 12.30
C GLY A 285 30.69 8.00 12.24
N THR A 286 29.93 7.74 13.32
CA THR A 286 28.80 8.48 13.94
C THR A 286 27.51 8.84 13.17
N GLY A 287 26.38 8.28 13.63
CA GLY A 287 25.13 9.05 13.78
C GLY A 287 23.80 8.43 13.35
N LEU A 288 23.29 7.39 14.03
CA LEU A 288 21.91 7.33 14.60
C LEU A 288 21.73 5.98 15.30
N ASN A 289 21.39 6.03 16.59
CA ASN A 289 21.30 4.88 17.47
C ASN A 289 19.83 4.44 17.58
N THR A 290 19.26 3.84 16.53
CA THR A 290 18.01 3.09 16.65
C THR A 290 18.35 1.65 16.93
N LYS A 291 18.44 1.30 18.23
CA LYS A 291 18.42 -0.09 18.68
C LYS A 291 17.03 -0.67 18.44
N ILE A 292 16.77 -1.10 17.22
CA ILE A 292 15.87 -2.21 16.98
C ILE A 292 16.80 -3.41 16.91
N ALA A 293 16.79 -4.25 17.96
CA ALA A 293 17.46 -5.53 17.89
C ALA A 293 16.79 -6.30 16.74
N PRO A 294 17.49 -6.58 15.63
CA PRO A 294 16.97 -7.55 14.68
C PRO A 294 17.05 -8.88 15.41
N GLU A 295 15.92 -9.53 15.64
CA GLU A 295 15.95 -10.99 15.78
C GLU A 295 16.76 -11.49 14.59
N SER A 296 17.89 -12.13 14.90
CA SER A 296 18.96 -12.42 13.97
C SER A 296 18.41 -13.06 12.71
N PHE A 297 18.71 -12.43 11.58
CA PHE A 297 18.65 -13.05 10.26
C PHE A 297 19.52 -14.31 10.29
N VAL A 298 18.90 -15.45 10.56
CA VAL A 298 19.46 -16.74 10.16
C VAL A 298 19.21 -16.82 8.67
N GLN A 299 20.26 -16.57 7.87
CA GLN A 299 20.25 -17.04 6.48
C GLN A 299 19.94 -18.53 6.52
N PRO A 300 19.08 -19.07 5.63
CA PRO A 300 18.96 -20.51 5.48
C PRO A 300 20.27 -21.01 4.86
N THR A 301 21.28 -21.21 5.70
CA THR A 301 22.36 -22.14 5.39
C THR A 301 21.69 -23.47 5.19
N ALA A 302 21.99 -24.11 4.07
CA ALA A 302 21.64 -25.50 3.79
C ALA A 302 22.35 -26.41 4.81
N SER A 303 21.86 -26.43 6.06
CA SER A 303 22.28 -27.27 7.19
C SER A 303 21.66 -26.79 8.51
N MET A 304 20.33 -26.67 8.57
CA MET A 304 19.65 -26.80 9.87
C MET A 304 18.71 -28.00 9.75
N SER A 305 19.19 -29.15 10.22
CA SER A 305 18.34 -30.32 10.45
C SER A 305 17.25 -29.92 11.44
N ALA A 306 16.05 -29.72 10.93
CA ALA A 306 14.90 -29.39 11.75
C ALA A 306 14.53 -30.65 12.51
N GLN A 307 14.84 -30.75 13.81
CA GLN A 307 14.27 -31.82 14.61
C GLN A 307 12.74 -31.71 14.51
N CYS A 308 12.17 -32.67 13.79
CA CYS A 308 10.77 -33.02 13.77
C CYS A 308 10.69 -34.44 14.31
N ASN A 309 9.66 -34.75 15.08
CA ASN A 309 9.49 -36.11 15.57
C ASN A 309 9.22 -37.04 14.37
N ASP A 310 10.00 -38.12 14.29
CA ASP A 310 9.90 -39.10 13.22
C ASP A 310 8.44 -39.55 13.05
N LYS A 311 7.96 -39.55 11.81
CA LYS A 311 6.59 -39.97 11.39
C LYS A 311 5.44 -39.01 11.74
N GLN A 312 5.71 -37.80 12.24
CA GLN A 312 4.65 -36.81 12.50
C GLN A 312 4.17 -36.15 11.19
N VAL A 313 2.84 -35.96 11.07
CA VAL A 313 2.22 -35.23 9.95
C VAL A 313 1.45 -34.03 10.51
N TYR A 314 1.68 -32.83 9.97
CA TYR A 314 0.95 -31.63 10.34
C TYR A 314 0.08 -31.15 9.17
N LEU A 315 -1.15 -30.74 9.44
CA LEU A 315 -2.00 -30.01 8.51
C LEU A 315 -2.23 -28.60 9.05
N PHE A 316 -1.66 -27.60 8.39
CA PHE A 316 -1.90 -26.20 8.68
C PHE A 316 -3.17 -25.71 7.99
N THR A 317 -4.08 -25.09 8.75
CA THR A 317 -5.38 -24.58 8.30
C THR A 317 -5.63 -23.16 8.83
N GLN A 318 -6.68 -22.50 8.36
CA GLN A 318 -7.23 -21.27 8.97
C GLN A 318 -8.75 -21.29 8.87
N LYS A 319 -9.43 -20.54 9.76
CA LYS A 319 -10.89 -20.43 9.79
C LYS A 319 -11.51 -19.87 8.49
N THR A 320 -10.80 -18.97 7.80
CA THR A 320 -11.26 -18.30 6.57
C THR A 320 -10.91 -19.04 5.28
N CYS A 321 -10.23 -20.19 5.38
CA CYS A 321 -9.71 -20.92 4.23
C CYS A 321 -10.79 -21.82 3.58
N PRO A 322 -11.21 -21.56 2.33
CA PRO A 322 -12.31 -22.29 1.68
C PRO A 322 -11.95 -23.76 1.37
N ASN A 323 -10.67 -24.06 1.17
CA ASN A 323 -10.19 -25.40 0.83
C ASN A 323 -9.85 -26.26 2.06
N CYS A 324 -9.79 -25.66 3.26
CA CYS A 324 -9.34 -26.34 4.47
C CYS A 324 -10.34 -27.39 5.00
N PRO A 325 -11.67 -27.20 4.94
CA PRO A 325 -12.62 -28.26 5.32
C PRO A 325 -12.44 -29.54 4.50
N LYS A 326 -12.33 -29.41 3.17
CA LYS A 326 -12.12 -30.56 2.27
C LYS A 326 -10.76 -31.21 2.46
N ALA A 327 -9.70 -30.44 2.72
CA ALA A 327 -8.38 -31.00 3.05
C ALA A 327 -8.41 -31.82 4.36
N LYS A 328 -9.18 -31.40 5.37
CA LYS A 328 -9.38 -32.18 6.60
C LYS A 328 -10.09 -33.51 6.32
N GLU A 329 -11.12 -33.48 5.47
CA GLU A 329 -11.88 -34.67 5.07
C GLU A 329 -10.99 -35.69 4.33
N GLU A 330 -10.24 -35.25 3.32
CA GLU A 330 -9.33 -36.11 2.53
C GLU A 330 -8.24 -36.77 3.38
N LEU A 331 -7.76 -36.08 4.42
CA LEU A 331 -6.70 -36.56 5.30
C LEU A 331 -7.21 -37.39 6.49
N THR A 332 -8.51 -37.64 6.59
CA THR A 332 -9.09 -38.51 7.61
C THR A 332 -8.39 -39.89 7.60
N GLY A 333 -8.06 -40.39 8.79
CA GLY A 333 -7.38 -41.69 8.96
C GLY A 333 -5.90 -41.71 8.58
N THR A 334 -5.26 -40.56 8.33
CA THR A 334 -3.79 -40.49 8.18
C THR A 334 -3.11 -40.68 9.54
N PRO A 335 -2.19 -41.65 9.71
CA PRO A 335 -1.47 -41.84 10.97
C PRO A 335 -0.70 -40.59 11.39
N TYR A 336 -0.69 -40.32 12.71
CA TYR A 336 0.07 -39.21 13.31
C TYR A 336 -0.26 -37.82 12.74
N LEU A 337 -1.47 -37.62 12.22
CA LEU A 337 -1.93 -36.33 11.73
C LEU A 337 -2.32 -35.41 12.89
N GLN A 338 -1.72 -34.22 12.93
CA GLN A 338 -2.12 -33.12 13.79
C GLN A 338 -2.60 -31.93 12.95
N VAL A 339 -3.82 -31.47 13.21
CA VAL A 339 -4.39 -30.31 12.54
C VAL A 339 -4.14 -29.06 13.38
N LEU A 340 -3.50 -28.06 12.80
CA LEU A 340 -3.13 -26.82 13.46
C LEU A 340 -3.74 -25.62 12.73
N ASP A 341 -4.15 -24.61 13.49
CA ASP A 341 -4.44 -23.29 12.90
C ASP A 341 -3.12 -22.52 12.76
N ALA A 342 -2.81 -22.06 11.54
CA ALA A 342 -1.56 -21.37 11.25
C ALA A 342 -1.43 -20.02 11.96
N ALA A 343 -2.56 -19.36 12.26
CA ALA A 343 -2.56 -18.10 13.02
C ALA A 343 -2.29 -18.34 14.51
N ASP A 344 -2.78 -19.45 15.05
CA ASP A 344 -2.55 -19.81 16.46
C ASP A 344 -1.14 -20.43 16.69
N HIS A 345 -0.50 -20.95 15.63
CA HIS A 345 0.79 -21.65 15.70
C HIS A 345 1.85 -21.01 14.79
N MET A 346 2.01 -19.68 14.86
CA MET A 346 2.89 -18.91 13.97
C MET A 346 4.35 -19.35 14.02
N ASP A 347 4.87 -19.75 15.19
CA ASP A 347 6.26 -20.19 15.32
C ASP A 347 6.53 -21.48 14.52
N LEU A 348 5.58 -22.41 14.57
CA LEU A 348 5.67 -23.67 13.83
C LEU A 348 5.40 -23.46 12.33
N ALA A 349 4.46 -22.58 11.97
CA ALA A 349 4.21 -22.19 10.60
C ALA A 349 5.45 -21.53 9.97
N ARG A 350 6.15 -20.66 10.72
CA ARG A 350 7.41 -20.05 10.29
C ARG A 350 8.52 -21.08 10.17
N LYS A 351 8.65 -22.00 11.15
CA LYS A 351 9.64 -23.08 11.15
C LYS A 351 9.56 -23.94 9.88
N PHE A 352 8.36 -24.29 9.44
CA PHE A 352 8.15 -25.11 8.23
C PHE A 352 7.95 -24.28 6.95
N GLY A 353 8.12 -22.96 7.01
CA GLY A 353 8.00 -22.09 5.84
C GLY A 353 6.58 -22.05 5.23
N ILE A 354 5.53 -22.21 6.03
CA ILE A 354 4.14 -22.22 5.59
C ILE A 354 3.72 -20.82 5.13
N ARG A 355 3.44 -20.67 3.83
CA ARG A 355 3.03 -19.39 3.20
C ARG A 355 1.57 -19.34 2.78
N SER A 356 0.88 -20.47 2.81
CA SER A 356 -0.52 -20.62 2.40
C SER A 356 -1.16 -21.76 3.20
N VAL A 357 -2.49 -21.78 3.26
CA VAL A 357 -3.26 -22.90 3.80
C VAL A 357 -4.32 -23.35 2.79
N PRO A 358 -4.70 -24.64 2.74
CA PRO A 358 -4.18 -25.73 3.56
C PRO A 358 -2.78 -26.17 3.09
N THR A 359 -1.89 -26.50 4.02
CA THR A 359 -0.57 -27.10 3.70
C THR A 359 -0.29 -28.25 4.65
N VAL A 360 0.12 -29.40 4.09
CA VAL A 360 0.59 -30.56 4.86
C VAL A 360 2.10 -30.53 4.97
N VAL A 361 2.61 -30.83 6.16
CA VAL A 361 4.03 -31.10 6.43
C VAL A 361 4.16 -32.56 6.85
N VAL A 362 5.04 -33.30 6.19
CA VAL A 362 5.36 -34.70 6.51
C VAL A 362 6.79 -34.74 6.99
N CYS A 363 6.99 -35.15 8.24
CA CYS A 363 8.32 -35.30 8.79
C CYS A 363 8.92 -36.67 8.44
N GLU A 364 10.13 -36.63 7.92
CA GLU A 364 10.94 -37.78 7.57
C GLU A 364 12.01 -38.01 8.65
N ASN A 365 12.71 -39.15 8.56
CA ASN A 365 13.81 -39.46 9.47
C ASN A 365 14.92 -38.39 9.36
N ASP A 366 15.71 -38.24 10.43
CA ASP A 366 16.86 -37.32 10.50
C ASP A 366 16.50 -35.82 10.43
N GLY A 367 15.23 -35.49 10.69
CA GLY A 367 14.75 -34.11 10.75
C GLY A 367 14.51 -33.45 9.38
N ALA A 368 14.45 -34.25 8.31
CA ALA A 368 13.95 -33.78 7.02
C ALA A 368 12.42 -33.66 7.03
N TYR A 369 11.86 -32.82 6.17
CA TYR A 369 10.41 -32.75 5.99
C TYR A 369 10.04 -32.39 4.55
N LYS A 370 8.86 -32.82 4.13
CA LYS A 370 8.23 -32.45 2.85
C LYS A 370 6.98 -31.64 3.08
N THR A 371 6.67 -30.72 2.16
CA THR A 371 5.47 -29.89 2.21
C THR A 371 4.60 -30.08 0.98
N TYR A 372 3.29 -30.09 1.16
CA TYR A 372 2.28 -30.21 0.10
C TYR A 372 1.26 -29.10 0.29
N SER A 373 1.25 -28.11 -0.61
CA SER A 373 0.47 -26.88 -0.44
C SER A 373 -0.73 -26.83 -1.37
N GLY A 374 -1.90 -26.54 -0.82
CA GLY A 374 -3.16 -26.52 -1.53
C GLY A 374 -3.80 -27.91 -1.69
N LEU A 375 -5.08 -27.93 -2.05
CA LEU A 375 -5.90 -29.15 -2.02
C LEU A 375 -5.42 -30.22 -3.02
N SER A 376 -4.97 -29.83 -4.21
CA SER A 376 -4.51 -30.77 -5.26
C SER A 376 -3.29 -31.59 -4.80
N ASP A 377 -2.32 -30.94 -4.18
CA ASP A 377 -1.09 -31.58 -3.71
C ASP A 377 -1.37 -32.47 -2.51
N ILE A 378 -2.29 -32.06 -1.63
CA ILE A 378 -2.75 -32.86 -0.49
C ILE A 378 -3.44 -34.15 -0.94
N ILE A 379 -4.29 -34.08 -1.96
CA ILE A 379 -4.95 -35.26 -2.53
C ILE A 379 -3.89 -36.18 -3.16
N SER A 380 -2.90 -35.63 -3.86
CA SER A 380 -1.80 -36.39 -4.45
C SER A 380 -0.96 -37.11 -3.38
N PHE A 381 -0.66 -36.42 -2.28
CA PHE A 381 0.00 -37.01 -1.11
C PHE A 381 -0.79 -38.17 -0.52
N LYS A 382 -2.10 -38.00 -0.27
CA LYS A 382 -2.93 -39.07 0.29
C LYS A 382 -3.02 -40.29 -0.62
N ARG A 383 -3.04 -40.09 -1.94
CA ARG A 383 -3.00 -41.19 -2.91
C ARG A 383 -1.69 -41.96 -2.87
N GLY A 384 -0.57 -41.30 -2.58
CA GLY A 384 0.74 -41.95 -2.41
C GLY A 384 0.93 -42.69 -1.08
N LEU A 385 -0.01 -42.56 -0.13
CA LEU A 385 -0.02 -43.32 1.13
C LEU A 385 -0.81 -44.63 1.04
N LYS A 386 -1.64 -44.80 0.00
CA LYS A 386 -2.34 -46.07 -0.31
C LYS A 386 -1.43 -46.96 -1.13
#